data_AF-D9XLC7-F1
#
_entry.id   AF-D9XLC7-F1
#
_cell.length_a   1.000
_cell.length_b   1.000
_cell.length_c   1.000
_cell.angle_alpha   90.00
_cell.angle_beta   90.00
_cell.angle_gamma   90.00
#
_symmetry.space_group_name_H-M   'P 1'
#
loop_
_entity.id
_entity.type
_entity.pdbx_description
1 polymer ?
#
loop_
_entity_poly.entity_id
_entity_poly.type
_entity_poly.pdbx_seq_one_letter_code
_entity_poly.pdbx_strand_id
1 'polypeptide(L)'
;MMYGFAFVCAVETVAMSVLLRDWPAVHAVVLVLDVYTVVFVVALHAASVVRPHVVGADALRVRRAVHVDLRIPRDRIASVRRELRMTHERAEGELDLAVGAQTTVTVELAEPVSHVTLLGRRHEVRVVRFHAEDPDGLVRTLGAAPLSAGGV
;
A
#
# COMPACT_ATOMS: atom_id res chain seq x y z
N MET A 1 -7.87 14.88 -0.65
CA MET A 1 -6.43 14.93 -0.29
C MET A 1 -5.55 15.31 -1.46
N MET A 2 -5.55 14.58 -2.59
CA MET A 2 -4.63 14.90 -3.69
C MET A 2 -4.83 16.26 -4.36
N TYR A 3 -6.08 16.71 -4.54
CA TYR A 3 -6.35 18.07 -5.04
C TYR A 3 -5.82 19.18 -4.12
N GLY A 4 -5.73 18.92 -2.81
CA GLY A 4 -5.15 19.87 -1.85
C GLY A 4 -3.63 20.00 -2.01
N PHE A 5 -2.94 18.89 -2.31
CA PHE A 5 -1.51 18.92 -2.63
C PHE A 5 -1.24 19.69 -3.92
N ALA A 6 -2.02 19.44 -4.97
CA ALA A 6 -1.89 20.18 -6.23
C ALA A 6 -2.13 21.69 -6.03
N PHE A 7 -3.09 22.07 -5.18
CA PHE A 7 -3.35 23.46 -4.81
C PHE A 7 -2.18 24.08 -4.04
N VAL A 8 -1.63 23.38 -3.04
CA VAL A 8 -0.46 23.85 -2.28
C VAL A 8 0.75 24.04 -3.20
N CYS A 9 1.03 23.09 -4.09
CA CYS A 9 2.11 23.24 -5.08
C CYS A 9 1.90 24.48 -5.96
N ALA A 10 0.69 24.75 -6.43
CA ALA A 10 0.41 25.94 -7.23
C ALA A 10 0.64 27.25 -6.45
N VAL A 11 0.23 27.30 -5.18
CA VAL A 11 0.45 28.46 -4.30
C VAL A 11 1.94 28.66 -4.03
N GLU A 12 2.67 27.58 -3.77
CA GLU A 12 4.12 27.58 -3.58
C GLU A 12 4.86 28.11 -4.81
N THR A 13 4.52 27.61 -6.01
CA THR A 13 5.10 28.09 -7.28
C THR A 13 4.86 29.59 -7.49
N VAL A 14 3.65 30.08 -7.20
CA VAL A 14 3.36 31.52 -7.32
C VAL A 14 4.15 32.34 -6.31
N ALA A 15 4.25 31.88 -5.06
CA ALA A 15 5.04 32.55 -4.03
C ALA A 15 6.53 32.60 -4.39
N MET A 16 7.10 31.50 -4.87
CA MET A 16 8.48 31.43 -5.33
C MET A 16 8.71 32.31 -6.56
N SER A 17 7.78 32.35 -7.52
CA SER A 17 7.87 33.25 -8.67
C SER A 17 7.91 34.73 -8.28
N VAL A 18 7.21 35.14 -7.21
CA VAL A 18 7.24 36.51 -6.69
C VAL A 18 8.55 36.78 -5.94
N LEU A 19 8.98 35.84 -5.10
CA LEU A 19 10.18 35.98 -4.27
C LEU A 19 11.48 35.99 -5.10
N LEU A 20 11.52 35.22 -6.19
CA LEU A 20 12.69 35.05 -7.05
C LEU A 20 12.65 35.89 -8.33
N ARG A 21 11.81 36.93 -8.37
CA ARG A 21 11.60 37.77 -9.57
C ARG A 21 12.90 38.37 -10.12
N ASP A 22 13.84 38.73 -9.25
CA ASP A 22 15.13 39.33 -9.65
C ASP A 22 16.22 38.30 -9.97
N TRP A 23 15.94 37.00 -9.81
CA TRP A 23 16.89 35.90 -9.97
C TRP A 23 16.35 34.85 -10.95
N PRO A 24 16.35 35.13 -12.27
CA PRO A 24 15.65 34.32 -13.27
C PRO A 24 16.16 32.88 -13.34
N ALA A 25 17.46 32.65 -13.11
CA ALA A 25 18.03 31.31 -13.08
C ALA A 25 17.48 30.46 -11.92
N VAL A 26 17.37 31.03 -10.72
CA VAL A 26 16.89 30.32 -9.53
C VAL A 26 15.39 30.07 -9.64
N HIS A 27 14.63 31.03 -10.18
CA HIS A 27 13.22 30.83 -10.50
C HIS A 27 13.02 29.65 -11.46
N ALA A 28 13.79 29.56 -12.54
CA ALA A 28 13.69 28.43 -13.47
C ALA A 28 13.94 27.07 -12.79
N VAL A 29 14.94 26.99 -11.90
CA VAL A 29 15.23 25.76 -11.14
C VAL A 29 14.08 25.38 -10.21
N VAL A 30 13.53 26.34 -9.46
CA VAL A 30 12.41 26.10 -8.55
C VAL A 30 11.16 25.68 -9.33
N LEU A 31 10.87 26.31 -10.46
CA LEU A 31 9.75 25.93 -11.32
C LEU A 31 9.88 24.48 -11.81
N VAL A 32 11.08 24.04 -12.19
CA VAL A 32 11.33 22.64 -12.60
C VAL A 32 11.11 21.68 -11.42
N LEU A 33 11.58 22.04 -10.22
CA LEU A 33 11.38 21.23 -9.01
C LEU A 33 9.89 21.12 -8.64
N ASP A 34 9.13 22.20 -8.77
CA ASP A 34 7.69 22.21 -8.49
C ASP A 34 6.94 21.31 -9.46
N VAL A 35 7.19 21.46 -10.77
CA VAL A 35 6.59 20.61 -11.79
C VAL A 35 6.96 19.15 -11.56
N TYR A 36 8.23 18.86 -11.27
CA TYR A 36 8.69 17.51 -10.94
C TYR A 36 7.97 16.94 -9.73
N THR A 37 7.77 17.74 -8.68
CA THR A 37 7.05 17.34 -7.45
C THR A 37 5.59 17.03 -7.75
N VAL A 38 4.92 17.84 -8.58
CA VAL A 38 3.54 17.57 -9.01
C VAL A 38 3.45 16.25 -9.78
N VAL A 39 4.34 16.02 -10.74
CA VAL A 39 4.39 14.75 -11.49
C VAL A 39 4.63 13.58 -10.55
N PHE A 40 5.54 13.72 -9.58
CA PHE A 40 5.83 12.70 -8.59
C PHE A 40 4.61 12.36 -7.71
N VAL A 41 3.88 13.37 -7.23
CA VAL A 41 2.65 13.17 -6.44
C VAL A 41 1.58 12.45 -7.26
N VAL A 42 1.40 12.82 -8.53
CA VAL A 42 0.46 12.15 -9.45
C VAL A 42 0.87 10.68 -9.66
N ALA A 43 2.16 10.41 -9.89
CA ALA A 43 2.66 9.04 -10.04
C ALA A 43 2.45 8.21 -8.76
N LEU A 44 2.72 8.78 -7.59
CA LEU A 44 2.50 8.11 -6.31
C LEU A 44 1.01 7.81 -6.07
N HIS A 45 0.13 8.73 -6.46
CA HIS A 45 -1.30 8.50 -6.37
C HIS A 45 -1.78 7.44 -7.35
N ALA A 46 -1.33 7.49 -8.61
CA ALA A 46 -1.63 6.44 -9.59
C ALA A 46 -1.19 5.06 -9.07
N ALA A 47 0.01 4.97 -8.50
CA ALA A 47 0.51 3.74 -7.86
C ALA A 47 -0.31 3.32 -6.63
N SER A 48 -0.98 4.26 -5.95
CA SER A 48 -1.85 3.97 -4.81
C SER A 48 -3.27 3.57 -5.21
N VAL A 49 -3.77 4.08 -6.34
CA VAL A 49 -5.09 3.75 -6.91
C VAL A 49 -5.06 2.40 -7.62
N VAL A 50 -3.97 2.08 -8.32
CA VAL A 50 -3.75 0.74 -8.88
C VAL A 50 -3.48 -0.21 -7.73
N ARG A 51 -4.55 -0.72 -7.10
CA ARG A 51 -4.55 -1.67 -5.97
C ARG A 51 -4.37 -3.10 -6.49
N PRO A 52 -3.14 -3.65 -6.60
CA PRO A 52 -2.88 -4.94 -7.21
C PRO A 52 -2.97 -6.03 -6.14
N HIS A 53 -4.09 -6.07 -5.41
CA HIS A 53 -4.42 -7.21 -4.55
C HIS A 53 -4.96 -8.31 -5.46
N VAL A 54 -4.08 -9.19 -5.91
CA VAL A 54 -4.45 -10.24 -6.86
C VAL A 54 -4.54 -11.55 -6.09
N VAL A 55 -5.72 -12.15 -6.11
CA VAL A 55 -5.94 -13.52 -5.65
C VAL A 55 -5.62 -14.44 -6.82
N GLY A 56 -4.48 -15.14 -6.75
CA GLY A 56 -4.13 -16.21 -7.68
C GLY A 56 -4.72 -17.56 -7.24
N ALA A 57 -4.59 -18.57 -8.11
CA ALA A 57 -5.02 -19.94 -7.79
C ALA A 57 -4.30 -20.49 -6.55
N ASP A 58 -2.99 -20.26 -6.43
CA ASP A 58 -2.16 -20.86 -5.36
C ASP A 58 -1.67 -19.84 -4.31
N ALA A 59 -1.77 -18.54 -4.59
CA ALA A 59 -1.23 -17.51 -3.72
C ALA A 59 -2.02 -16.19 -3.77
N LEU A 60 -2.11 -15.54 -2.62
CA LEU A 60 -2.57 -14.16 -2.48
C LEU A 60 -1.36 -13.23 -2.61
N ARG A 61 -1.35 -12.37 -3.63
CA ARG A 61 -0.35 -11.31 -3.77
C ARG A 61 -0.93 -10.00 -3.28
N VAL A 62 -0.28 -9.45 -2.26
CA VAL A 62 -0.61 -8.17 -1.67
C VAL A 62 0.51 -7.20 -1.99
N ARG A 63 0.23 -6.24 -2.88
CA ARG A 63 1.20 -5.23 -3.28
C ARG A 63 0.69 -3.84 -2.91
N ARG A 64 1.50 -3.05 -2.21
CA ARG A 64 1.23 -1.64 -1.89
C ARG A 64 2.31 -0.76 -2.50
N ALA A 65 2.01 -0.24 -3.70
CA ALA A 65 2.89 0.63 -4.47
C ALA A 65 4.34 0.07 -4.53
N VAL A 66 5.32 0.89 -4.17
CA VAL A 66 6.75 0.55 -4.12
C VAL A 66 7.16 -0.03 -2.75
N HIS A 67 6.30 0.08 -1.74
CA HIS A 67 6.71 -0.18 -0.35
C HIS A 67 6.59 -1.65 0.08
N VAL A 68 5.61 -2.38 -0.46
CA VAL A 68 5.30 -3.76 -0.03
C VAL A 68 4.96 -4.61 -1.24
N ASP A 69 5.64 -5.74 -1.37
CA ASP A 69 5.27 -6.84 -2.27
C ASP A 69 5.32 -8.14 -1.46
N LEU A 70 4.15 -8.63 -1.05
CA LEU A 70 4.01 -9.83 -0.25
C LEU A 70 3.27 -10.89 -1.05
N ARG A 71 3.88 -12.08 -1.16
CA ARG A 71 3.26 -13.27 -1.72
C ARG A 71 2.97 -14.25 -0.58
N ILE A 72 1.69 -14.52 -0.36
CA ILE A 72 1.21 -15.45 0.67
C ILE A 72 0.69 -16.70 -0.03
N PRO A 73 1.34 -17.86 0.11
CA PRO A 73 0.79 -19.14 -0.37
C PRO A 73 -0.51 -19.46 0.38
N ARG A 74 -1.50 -20.04 -0.31
CA ARG A 74 -2.81 -20.35 0.30
C ARG A 74 -2.70 -21.39 1.41
N ASP A 75 -1.77 -22.32 1.31
CA ASP A 75 -1.50 -23.35 2.34
C ASP A 75 -1.02 -22.76 3.68
N ARG A 76 -0.56 -21.50 3.67
CA ARG A 76 -0.11 -20.79 4.86
C ARG A 76 -1.20 -19.92 5.48
N ILE A 77 -2.39 -19.86 4.90
CA ILE A 77 -3.50 -19.08 5.42
C ILE A 77 -4.27 -19.92 6.44
N ALA A 78 -4.15 -19.59 7.72
CA ALA A 78 -4.88 -20.26 8.80
C ALA A 78 -6.34 -19.80 8.87
N SER A 79 -6.55 -18.48 8.78
CA SER A 79 -7.88 -17.90 8.84
C SER A 79 -7.95 -16.57 8.09
N VAL A 80 -9.11 -16.30 7.47
CA VAL A 80 -9.42 -15.01 6.84
C VAL A 80 -10.69 -14.50 7.47
N ARG A 81 -10.65 -13.31 8.04
CA ARG A 81 -11.80 -12.69 8.71
C ARG A 81 -11.99 -11.27 8.18
N ARG A 82 -13.24 -10.91 7.97
CA ARG A 82 -13.62 -9.51 7.75
C ARG A 82 -13.64 -8.83 9.11
N GLU A 83 -12.79 -7.84 9.28
CA GLU A 83 -12.73 -7.05 10.51
C GLU A 83 -12.37 -5.61 10.12
N LEU A 84 -13.30 -4.67 10.34
CA LEU A 84 -13.00 -3.25 10.15
C LEU A 84 -12.27 -2.74 11.39
N ARG A 85 -10.96 -2.51 11.27
CA ARG A 85 -10.16 -1.92 12.35
C ARG A 85 -9.49 -0.62 11.92
N MET A 86 -9.60 0.37 12.80
CA MET A 86 -8.75 1.54 12.78
C MET A 86 -7.41 1.15 13.42
N THR A 87 -6.38 0.95 12.61
CA THR A 87 -5.02 0.67 13.12
C THR A 87 -4.25 1.97 13.22
N HIS A 88 -3.72 2.26 14.41
CA HIS A 88 -2.75 3.35 14.64
C HIS A 88 -1.41 2.83 15.21
N GLU A 89 -1.36 1.62 15.77
CA GLU A 89 -0.14 1.03 16.32
C GLU A 89 0.28 -0.20 15.52
N ARG A 90 1.57 -0.25 15.18
CA ARG A 90 2.18 -1.38 14.47
C ARG A 90 2.72 -2.36 15.51
N ALA A 91 2.07 -3.51 15.65
CA ALA A 91 2.55 -4.56 16.56
C ALA A 91 3.64 -5.42 15.90
N GLU A 92 4.57 -5.94 16.71
CA GLU A 92 5.68 -6.77 16.25
C GLU A 92 5.14 -8.11 15.70
N GLY A 93 5.43 -8.41 14.44
CA GLY A 93 4.90 -9.60 13.73
C GLY A 93 3.57 -9.39 13.00
N GLU A 94 2.98 -8.19 13.05
CA GLU A 94 1.79 -7.80 12.29
C GLU A 94 2.16 -6.87 11.11
N LEU A 95 1.59 -7.13 9.93
CA LEU A 95 1.71 -6.25 8.77
C LEU A 95 0.36 -5.59 8.48
N ASP A 96 0.24 -4.35 8.92
CA ASP A 96 -0.94 -3.52 8.65
C ASP A 96 -0.75 -2.68 7.38
N LEU A 97 -1.59 -2.94 6.38
CA LEU A 97 -1.68 -2.21 5.13
C LEU A 97 -2.94 -1.36 5.13
N ALA A 98 -2.98 -0.41 6.07
CA ALA A 98 -4.10 0.49 6.25
C ALA A 98 -4.20 1.53 5.12
N VAL A 99 -5.42 1.78 4.66
CA VAL A 99 -5.79 2.90 3.78
C VAL A 99 -6.64 3.86 4.62
N GLY A 100 -6.19 5.10 4.79
CA GLY A 100 -6.89 6.08 5.64
C GLY A 100 -6.98 5.64 7.11
N ALA A 101 -5.93 5.01 7.66
CA ALA A 101 -5.89 4.39 8.99
C ALA A 101 -6.86 3.22 9.20
N GLN A 102 -7.48 2.69 8.13
CA GLN A 102 -8.45 1.59 8.21
C GLN A 102 -7.96 0.34 7.46
N THR A 103 -8.24 -0.83 8.03
CA THR A 103 -8.12 -2.15 7.41
C THR A 103 -9.49 -2.83 7.46
N THR A 104 -9.84 -3.64 6.46
CA THR A 104 -11.16 -4.31 6.37
C THR A 104 -11.08 -5.83 6.45
N VAL A 105 -9.88 -6.39 6.26
CA VAL A 105 -9.64 -7.83 6.26
C VAL A 105 -8.40 -8.12 7.10
N THR A 106 -8.52 -9.14 7.95
CA THR A 106 -7.43 -9.73 8.73
C THR A 106 -7.18 -11.15 8.22
N VAL A 107 -5.94 -11.43 7.83
CA VAL A 107 -5.45 -12.75 7.43
C VAL A 107 -4.45 -13.23 8.47
N GLU A 108 -4.77 -14.34 9.13
CA GLU A 108 -3.86 -15.02 10.05
C GLU A 108 -3.11 -16.12 9.29
N LEU A 109 -1.80 -16.14 9.44
CA LEU A 109 -0.92 -17.11 8.79
C LEU A 109 -0.59 -18.25 9.76
N ALA A 110 -0.68 -19.49 9.26
CA ALA A 110 -0.35 -20.70 10.01
C ALA A 110 1.16 -20.77 10.33
N GLU A 111 1.99 -20.24 9.44
CA GLU A 111 3.44 -20.13 9.62
C GLU A 111 3.92 -18.74 9.21
N PRO A 112 4.99 -18.21 9.84
CA PRO A 112 5.50 -16.88 9.51
C PRO A 112 5.94 -16.80 8.05
N VAL A 113 5.51 -15.75 7.35
CA VAL A 113 5.97 -15.46 5.98
C VAL A 113 6.98 -14.33 6.02
N SER A 114 8.13 -14.54 5.39
CA SER A 114 9.17 -13.51 5.28
C SER A 114 8.77 -12.45 4.26
N HIS A 115 8.55 -11.23 4.73
CA HIS A 115 8.37 -10.03 3.92
C HIS A 115 9.71 -9.30 3.75
N VAL A 116 10.06 -8.92 2.52
CA VAL A 116 11.22 -8.06 2.25
C VAL A 116 10.73 -6.63 2.04
N THR A 117 11.16 -5.72 2.90
CA THR A 117 10.88 -4.28 2.74
C THR A 117 11.68 -3.70 1.58
N LEU A 118 11.29 -2.51 1.09
CA LEU A 118 12.02 -1.77 0.05
C LEU A 118 13.52 -1.57 0.39
N LEU A 119 13.86 -1.46 1.68
CA LEU A 119 15.24 -1.33 2.18
C LEU A 119 15.95 -2.69 2.37
N GLY A 120 15.40 -3.78 1.83
CA GLY A 120 15.99 -5.12 1.90
C GLY A 120 15.86 -5.82 3.26
N ARG A 121 15.24 -5.19 4.26
CA ARG A 121 15.03 -5.81 5.58
C ARG A 121 13.97 -6.90 5.48
N ARG A 122 14.31 -8.10 5.97
CA ARG A 122 13.39 -9.22 6.12
C ARG A 122 12.65 -9.11 7.45
N HIS A 123 11.33 -9.19 7.41
CA HIS A 123 10.47 -9.25 8.58
C HIS A 123 9.59 -10.48 8.48
N GLU A 124 9.52 -11.25 9.55
CA GLU A 124 8.56 -12.35 9.65
C GLU A 124 7.21 -11.81 10.09
N VAL A 125 6.17 -12.15 9.33
CA VAL A 125 4.81 -11.69 9.58
C VAL A 125 3.92 -12.90 9.82
N ARG A 126 3.13 -12.85 10.89
CA ARG A 126 2.13 -13.87 11.24
C ARG A 126 0.70 -13.41 11.02
N VAL A 127 0.46 -12.10 11.05
CA VAL A 127 -0.86 -11.51 10.81
C VAL A 127 -0.71 -10.43 9.76
N VAL A 128 -1.51 -10.52 8.70
CA VAL A 128 -1.55 -9.52 7.62
C VAL A 128 -2.93 -8.89 7.62
N ARG A 129 -3.01 -7.61 7.92
CA ARG A 129 -4.26 -6.84 7.82
C ARG A 129 -4.19 -5.91 6.65
N PHE A 130 -5.21 -5.89 5.81
CA PHE A 130 -5.25 -4.99 4.66
C PHE A 130 -6.66 -4.53 4.35
N HIS A 131 -6.75 -3.44 3.61
CA HIS A 131 -8.00 -2.95 3.08
C HIS A 131 -8.29 -3.62 1.72
N ALA A 132 -9.37 -4.40 1.65
CA ALA A 132 -9.94 -4.92 0.42
C ALA A 132 -11.19 -4.12 0.04
N GLU A 133 -11.32 -3.81 -1.25
CA GLU A 133 -12.47 -3.08 -1.82
C GLU A 133 -13.75 -3.93 -1.82
N ASP A 134 -13.61 -5.25 -2.06
CA ASP A 134 -14.65 -6.25 -1.84
C ASP A 134 -14.17 -7.29 -0.78
N PRO A 135 -14.35 -7.01 0.52
CA PRO A 135 -13.92 -7.92 1.57
C PRO A 135 -14.72 -9.22 1.57
N ASP A 136 -16.01 -9.17 1.21
CA ASP A 136 -16.89 -10.34 1.24
C ASP A 136 -16.59 -11.30 0.09
N GLY A 137 -16.34 -10.79 -1.13
CA GLY A 137 -15.88 -11.59 -2.27
C GLY A 137 -14.51 -12.21 -2.03
N LEU A 138 -13.61 -11.50 -1.35
CA LEU A 138 -12.31 -12.03 -0.96
C LEU A 138 -12.44 -13.19 0.04
N VAL A 139 -13.20 -13.02 1.12
CA VAL A 139 -13.41 -14.08 2.13
C VAL A 139 -14.09 -15.29 1.49
N ARG A 140 -15.07 -15.09 0.59
CA ARG A 140 -15.69 -16.20 -0.14
C ARG A 140 -14.70 -16.93 -1.03
N THR A 141 -13.85 -16.21 -1.78
CA THR A 141 -12.88 -16.84 -2.68
C THR A 141 -11.81 -17.62 -1.92
N LEU A 142 -11.37 -17.10 -0.77
CA LEU A 142 -10.37 -17.76 0.07
C LEU A 142 -10.97 -18.87 0.94
N GLY A 143 -12.20 -18.72 1.41
CA GLY A 143 -12.92 -19.71 2.22
C GLY A 143 -13.61 -20.82 1.43
N ALA A 144 -13.93 -20.60 0.13
CA ALA A 144 -14.50 -21.62 -0.75
C ALA A 144 -13.44 -22.54 -1.38
N ALA A 145 -12.15 -22.24 -1.24
CA ALA A 145 -11.10 -23.19 -1.56
C ALA A 145 -11.01 -24.19 -0.39
N PRO A 146 -11.44 -25.45 -0.57
CA PRO A 146 -11.26 -26.46 0.46
C PRO A 146 -9.76 -26.64 0.67
N LEU A 147 -9.36 -26.84 1.93
CA LEU A 147 -8.07 -27.43 2.28
C LEU A 147 -7.86 -28.66 1.38
N SER A 148 -7.02 -28.57 0.36
CA SER A 148 -6.55 -29.75 -0.36
C SER A 148 -5.57 -30.46 0.57
N ALA A 149 -6.15 -31.28 1.45
CA ALA A 149 -5.47 -32.38 2.08
C ALA A 149 -5.02 -33.40 1.01
N GLY A 150 -3.79 -33.88 1.13
CA GLY A 150 -3.21 -34.98 0.33
C GLY A 150 -2.10 -34.47 -0.58
N GLY A 151 -0.80 -34.70 -0.34
CA GLY A 151 -0.21 -35.87 0.30
C GLY A 151 -0.17 -37.03 -0.68
N VAL A 152 0.90 -37.09 -1.49
CA VAL A 152 1.63 -38.31 -1.89
C VAL A 152 3.10 -37.93 -2.03
#